data_AF-M7T1G4-F1
#
_entry.id   AF-M7T1G4-F1
#
_cell.length_a   1.000
_cell.length_b   1.000
_cell.length_c   1.000
_cell.angle_alpha   90.00
_cell.angle_beta   90.00
_cell.angle_gamma   90.00
#
_symmetry.space_group_name_H-M   'P 1'
#
loop_
_entity.id
_entity.type
_entity.pdbx_description
1 polymer ?
#
loop_
_entity_poly.entity_id
_entity_poly.type
_entity_poly.pdbx_seq_one_letter_code
_entity_poly.pdbx_strand_id
1 'polypeptide(L)'
;MTDLIPKTMKAWIAVRAGQPKDILELKTNWPTPPPPKVGEVMIRVSYAALNPGDIKMMAVKIPCRRITTTPGMDFVGEVVQVGPPSIPSSSSAPPPPSDVRVGMIVAGTVPVMRKVWGGVGVLADYVVVPTHAVVEKPEELEECVAAGLFGVVGQTNVVLLRAADLSKDDRVLVNGASGGVGSILVQLLHGMGVHVTGICSAKNEALVRRLGAEEVR
;
A
#
# COMPACT_ATOMS: atom_id res chain seq x y z
N MET A 1 18.28 -16.62 14.51
CA MET A 1 17.54 -16.41 15.77
C MET A 1 16.28 -15.67 15.41
N THR A 2 15.11 -16.28 15.57
CA THR A 2 13.83 -15.54 15.45
C THR A 2 13.73 -14.62 16.66
N ASP A 3 13.90 -13.32 16.46
CA ASP A 3 13.61 -12.34 17.50
C ASP A 3 12.18 -12.58 18.00
N LEU A 4 12.03 -12.73 19.32
CA LEU A 4 10.72 -12.90 19.94
C LEU A 4 9.85 -11.70 19.60
N ILE A 5 8.71 -11.95 18.94
CA ILE A 5 7.73 -10.91 18.62
C ILE A 5 7.22 -10.32 19.94
N PRO A 6 7.35 -9.01 20.18
CA PRO A 6 6.99 -8.41 21.45
C PRO A 6 5.46 -8.38 21.62
N LYS A 7 5.00 -8.43 22.88
CA LYS A 7 3.56 -8.34 23.20
C LYS A 7 2.95 -6.97 22.89
N THR A 8 3.79 -5.94 22.85
CA THR A 8 3.40 -4.57 22.52
C THR A 8 4.36 -3.96 21.50
N MET A 9 3.90 -2.96 20.78
CA MET A 9 4.59 -2.26 19.71
C MET A 9 4.35 -0.75 19.78
N LYS A 10 5.13 0.01 19.00
CA LYS A 10 4.79 1.40 18.69
C LYS A 10 3.73 1.45 17.59
N ALA A 11 2.80 2.38 17.73
CA ALA A 11 1.77 2.65 16.72
C ALA A 11 1.26 4.08 16.82
N TRP A 12 1.01 4.70 15.67
CA TRP A 12 0.14 5.87 15.61
C TRP A 12 -1.31 5.42 15.64
N ILE A 13 -2.09 6.00 16.54
CA ILE A 13 -3.49 5.65 16.75
C ILE A 13 -4.36 6.87 16.50
N ALA A 14 -5.30 6.75 15.57
CA ALA A 14 -6.41 7.69 15.44
C ALA A 14 -7.44 7.36 16.53
N VAL A 15 -7.59 8.24 17.52
CA VAL A 15 -8.47 8.03 18.69
C VAL A 15 -9.91 8.50 18.45
N ARG A 16 -10.16 9.21 17.35
CA ARG A 16 -11.47 9.71 16.90
C ARG A 16 -11.40 10.14 15.43
N ALA A 17 -12.55 10.40 14.81
CA ALA A 17 -12.60 10.97 13.46
C ALA A 17 -12.16 12.45 13.45
N GLY A 18 -11.33 12.85 12.48
CA GLY A 18 -10.84 14.22 12.36
C GLY A 18 -9.60 14.36 11.49
N GLN A 19 -8.94 15.51 11.58
CA GLN A 19 -7.68 15.78 10.89
C GLN A 19 -6.50 15.14 11.64
N PRO A 20 -5.47 14.63 10.95
CA PRO A 20 -4.37 13.89 11.58
C PRO A 20 -3.74 14.61 12.77
N LYS A 21 -3.50 15.92 12.64
CA LYS A 21 -2.89 16.77 13.68
C LYS A 21 -3.67 16.81 15.01
N ASP A 22 -4.97 16.51 14.98
CA ASP A 22 -5.88 16.67 16.13
C ASP A 22 -6.32 15.33 16.74
N ILE A 23 -5.92 14.20 16.12
CA ILE A 23 -6.44 12.86 16.45
C ILE A 23 -5.37 11.77 16.56
N LEU A 24 -4.15 12.00 16.05
CA LEU A 24 -3.09 11.00 16.05
C LEU A 24 -2.28 11.08 17.32
N GLU A 25 -2.21 9.95 18.02
CA GLU A 25 -1.38 9.77 19.20
C GLU A 25 -0.37 8.65 18.96
N LEU A 26 0.91 8.93 19.20
CA LEU A 26 1.92 7.89 19.22
C LEU A 26 1.81 7.10 20.53
N LYS A 27 1.48 5.82 20.44
CA LYS A 27 1.51 4.87 21.54
C LYS A 27 2.80 4.06 21.43
N THR A 28 3.52 3.88 22.53
CA THR A 28 4.75 3.08 22.58
C THR A 28 4.54 1.67 23.15
N ASN A 29 3.35 1.40 23.69
CA ASN A 29 2.95 0.16 24.33
C ASN A 29 1.62 -0.38 23.78
N TRP A 30 1.36 -0.17 22.48
CA TRP A 30 0.13 -0.64 21.84
C TRP A 30 0.17 -2.16 21.65
N PRO A 31 -0.94 -2.92 21.81
CA PRO A 31 -0.91 -4.36 21.60
C PRO A 31 -0.43 -4.73 20.19
N THR A 32 0.53 -5.64 20.11
CA THR A 32 0.92 -6.27 18.84
C THR A 32 -0.26 -7.09 18.31
N PRO A 33 -0.51 -7.16 16.99
CA PRO A 33 -1.57 -7.98 16.44
C PRO A 33 -1.45 -9.44 16.91
N PRO A 34 -2.57 -10.17 17.06
CA PRO A 34 -2.52 -11.60 17.35
C PRO A 34 -1.79 -12.34 16.21
N PRO A 35 -1.30 -13.57 16.47
CA PRO A 35 -0.66 -14.39 15.45
C PRO A 35 -1.51 -14.54 14.17
N PRO A 36 -0.89 -14.57 12.98
CA PRO A 36 -1.60 -14.69 11.71
C PRO A 36 -2.38 -16.01 11.62
N LYS A 37 -3.58 -15.95 11.04
CA LYS A 37 -4.41 -17.12 10.74
C LYS A 37 -3.99 -17.77 9.42
N VAL A 38 -4.62 -18.89 9.06
CA VAL A 38 -4.44 -19.52 7.74
C VAL A 38 -4.61 -18.48 6.63
N GLY A 39 -3.62 -18.40 5.72
CA GLY A 39 -3.62 -17.44 4.61
C GLY A 39 -3.27 -16.00 5.00
N GLU A 40 -2.74 -15.77 6.20
CA GLU A 40 -2.24 -14.48 6.67
C GLU A 40 -0.75 -14.53 6.99
N VAL A 41 -0.13 -13.35 6.99
CA VAL A 41 1.26 -13.15 7.41
C VAL A 41 1.36 -11.95 8.32
N MET A 42 2.30 -12.00 9.28
CA MET A 42 2.70 -10.85 10.07
C MET A 42 3.96 -10.23 9.46
N ILE A 43 3.89 -8.92 9.26
CA ILE A 43 4.95 -8.10 8.71
C ILE A 43 5.48 -7.19 9.82
N ARG A 44 6.81 -7.15 9.98
CA ARG A 44 7.50 -6.06 10.68
C ARG A 44 7.69 -4.93 9.68
N VAL A 45 6.98 -3.83 9.87
CA VAL A 45 6.93 -2.70 8.92
C VAL A 45 8.23 -1.92 8.99
N SER A 46 8.90 -1.75 7.84
CA SER A 46 10.09 -0.91 7.72
C SER A 46 9.71 0.52 7.32
N TYR A 47 8.87 0.65 6.30
CA TYR A 47 8.38 1.94 5.80
C TYR A 47 6.89 1.85 5.50
N ALA A 48 6.22 2.98 5.66
CA ALA A 48 4.83 3.18 5.26
C ALA A 48 4.74 4.35 4.29
N ALA A 49 3.90 4.22 3.26
CA ALA A 49 3.59 5.32 2.35
C ALA A 49 2.26 5.96 2.72
N LEU A 50 2.20 7.29 2.58
CA LEU A 50 1.04 8.09 2.94
C LEU A 50 0.28 8.49 1.69
N ASN A 51 -1.03 8.27 1.70
CA ASN A 51 -1.92 8.61 0.61
C ASN A 51 -2.97 9.65 1.05
N PRO A 52 -3.47 10.51 0.14
CA PRO A 52 -4.61 11.39 0.44
C PRO A 52 -5.84 10.62 0.95
N GLY A 53 -6.00 9.36 0.51
CA GLY A 53 -7.03 8.45 1.01
C GLY A 53 -6.95 8.20 2.52
N ASP A 54 -5.75 8.08 3.09
CA ASP A 54 -5.56 7.85 4.53
C ASP A 54 -6.14 9.01 5.36
N ILE A 55 -5.86 10.23 4.92
CA ILE A 55 -6.35 11.47 5.56
C ILE A 55 -7.88 11.53 5.46
N LYS A 56 -8.42 11.30 4.27
CA LYS A 56 -9.88 11.31 4.05
C LYS A 56 -10.57 10.25 4.91
N MET A 57 -10.03 9.03 4.96
CA MET A 57 -10.59 7.95 5.78
C MET A 57 -10.56 8.25 7.28
N MET A 58 -9.59 9.01 7.77
CA MET A 58 -9.58 9.47 9.17
C MET A 58 -10.60 10.57 9.45
N ALA A 59 -10.89 11.42 8.48
CA ALA A 59 -11.85 12.51 8.64
C ALA A 59 -13.32 12.05 8.55
N VAL A 60 -13.62 10.98 7.79
CA VAL A 60 -14.99 10.50 7.58
C VAL A 60 -15.53 9.79 8.83
N LYS A 61 -16.66 10.29 9.34
CA LYS A 61 -17.45 9.63 10.39
C LYS A 61 -18.31 8.53 9.76
N ILE A 62 -17.94 7.27 9.96
CA ILE A 62 -18.70 6.11 9.51
C ILE A 62 -19.45 5.52 10.71
N PRO A 63 -20.80 5.43 10.67
CA PRO A 63 -21.57 4.76 11.73
C PRO A 63 -21.06 3.34 11.96
N CYS A 64 -20.98 2.91 13.23
CA CYS A 64 -20.53 1.58 13.65
C CYS A 64 -19.07 1.22 13.33
N ARG A 65 -18.27 2.15 12.80
CA ARG A 65 -16.83 1.93 12.62
C ARG A 65 -16.10 2.03 13.96
N ARG A 66 -15.06 1.19 14.13
CA ARG A 66 -14.14 1.31 15.27
C ARG A 66 -13.58 2.74 15.33
N ILE A 67 -13.71 3.36 16.49
CA ILE A 67 -13.28 4.74 16.72
C ILE A 67 -11.75 4.81 16.83
N THR A 68 -11.15 3.80 17.47
CA THR A 68 -9.71 3.68 17.67
C THR A 68 -9.10 2.78 16.60
N THR A 69 -8.30 3.35 15.69
CA THR A 69 -7.73 2.62 14.54
C THR A 69 -6.28 2.99 14.29
N THR A 70 -5.50 2.07 13.76
CA THR A 70 -4.16 2.35 13.23
C THR A 70 -4.30 2.91 11.80
N PRO A 71 -3.79 4.11 11.46
CA PRO A 71 -3.84 4.68 10.12
C PRO A 71 -2.84 4.05 9.14
N GLY A 72 -2.89 4.50 7.88
CA GLY A 72 -2.03 4.01 6.79
C GLY A 72 -2.48 2.67 6.21
N MET A 73 -2.11 2.43 4.95
CA MET A 73 -2.42 1.19 4.23
C MET A 73 -1.19 0.61 3.52
N ASP A 74 -0.35 1.44 2.92
CA ASP A 74 0.78 1.01 2.09
C ASP A 74 2.04 0.81 2.92
N PHE A 75 2.74 -0.30 2.68
CA PHE A 75 3.91 -0.66 3.44
C PHE A 75 4.94 -1.45 2.64
N VAL A 76 6.15 -1.47 3.18
CA VAL A 76 7.16 -2.50 2.94
C VAL A 76 7.65 -3.02 4.30
N GLY A 77 8.03 -4.28 4.35
CA GLY A 77 8.60 -4.83 5.58
C GLY A 77 8.94 -6.31 5.46
N GLU A 78 9.49 -6.85 6.53
CA GLU A 78 9.89 -8.24 6.61
C GLU A 78 8.76 -9.13 7.11
N VAL A 79 8.56 -10.28 6.49
CA VAL A 79 7.69 -11.34 6.99
C VAL A 79 8.34 -11.96 8.23
N VAL A 80 7.74 -11.75 9.40
CA VAL A 80 8.26 -12.29 10.67
C VAL A 80 7.48 -13.51 11.15
N GLN A 81 6.27 -13.72 10.63
CA GLN A 81 5.47 -14.91 10.93
C GLN A 81 4.52 -15.23 9.78
N VAL A 82 4.38 -16.50 9.44
CA VAL A 82 3.38 -17.00 8.49
C VAL A 82 2.32 -17.77 9.26
N GLY A 83 1.05 -17.62 8.85
CA GLY A 83 -0.04 -18.39 9.41
C GLY A 83 0.10 -19.89 9.21
N PRO A 84 -0.65 -20.72 9.95
CA PRO A 84 -0.61 -22.16 9.80
C PRO A 84 -1.00 -22.60 8.38
N PRO A 85 -0.49 -23.75 7.90
CA PRO A 85 -0.84 -24.28 6.60
C PRO A 85 -2.34 -24.57 6.52
N SER A 86 -2.94 -24.35 5.35
CA SER A 86 -4.30 -24.76 5.07
C SER A 86 -4.40 -26.29 5.10
N ILE A 87 -5.32 -26.83 5.89
CA ILE A 87 -5.68 -28.25 5.80
C ILE A 87 -6.35 -28.45 4.44
N PRO A 88 -5.95 -29.45 3.63
CA PRO A 88 -6.58 -29.70 2.34
C PRO A 88 -8.09 -29.92 2.52
N SER A 89 -8.91 -28.98 2.05
CA SER A 89 -10.35 -29.21 1.93
C SER A 89 -10.64 -29.91 0.61
N SER A 90 -11.68 -30.75 0.57
CA SER A 90 -12.18 -31.42 -0.64
C SER A 90 -12.74 -30.47 -1.72
N SER A 91 -12.53 -29.17 -1.57
CA SER A 91 -12.96 -28.13 -2.51
C SER A 91 -11.88 -27.91 -3.56
N SER A 92 -12.28 -27.93 -4.83
CA SER A 92 -11.48 -27.65 -6.03
C SER A 92 -10.91 -26.23 -6.15
N ALA A 93 -10.89 -25.45 -5.07
CA ALA A 93 -10.25 -24.14 -5.05
C ALA A 93 -8.72 -24.34 -4.91
N PRO A 94 -7.91 -23.86 -5.86
CA PRO A 94 -6.46 -23.94 -5.71
C PRO A 94 -6.03 -23.19 -4.44
N PRO A 95 -5.17 -23.78 -3.59
CA PRO A 95 -4.59 -23.03 -2.48
C PRO A 95 -3.86 -21.82 -3.07
N PRO A 96 -3.95 -20.62 -2.47
CA PRO A 96 -3.19 -19.49 -2.97
C PRO A 96 -1.71 -19.89 -2.92
N PRO A 97 -0.98 -19.88 -4.05
CA PRO A 97 0.45 -20.03 -4.01
C PRO A 97 0.95 -18.73 -3.39
N SER A 98 1.31 -18.77 -2.12
CA SER A 98 2.21 -17.77 -1.58
C SER A 98 3.41 -18.53 -1.08
N ASP A 99 4.45 -18.53 -1.89
CA ASP A 99 5.81 -18.89 -1.52
C ASP A 99 6.37 -17.96 -0.42
N VAL A 100 5.56 -16.99 0.03
CA VAL A 100 5.81 -16.11 1.17
C VAL A 100 6.29 -16.90 2.39
N ARG A 101 7.49 -16.55 2.84
CA ARG A 101 8.26 -17.24 3.88
C ARG A 101 8.88 -16.20 4.82
N VAL A 102 9.14 -16.62 6.06
CA VAL A 102 9.79 -15.76 7.07
C VAL A 102 11.14 -15.27 6.53
N GLY A 103 11.44 -13.99 6.75
CA GLY A 103 12.64 -13.32 6.25
C GLY A 103 12.48 -12.66 4.87
N MET A 104 11.39 -12.91 4.14
CA MET A 104 11.13 -12.18 2.89
C MET A 104 10.81 -10.71 3.16
N ILE A 105 11.38 -9.83 2.36
CA ILE A 105 10.96 -8.43 2.30
C ILE A 105 9.84 -8.29 1.28
N VAL A 106 8.68 -7.86 1.74
CA VAL A 106 7.47 -7.74 0.92
C VAL A 106 6.91 -6.33 0.98
N ALA A 107 6.26 -5.92 -0.11
CA ALA A 107 5.50 -4.68 -0.18
C ALA A 107 4.03 -4.97 -0.46
N GLY A 108 3.15 -4.08 -0.04
CA GLY A 108 1.73 -4.28 -0.22
C GLY A 108 0.86 -3.17 0.34
N THR A 109 -0.44 -3.41 0.31
CA THR A 109 -1.45 -2.50 0.84
C THR A 109 -2.48 -3.25 1.67
N VAL A 110 -2.89 -2.70 2.80
CA VAL A 110 -3.96 -3.28 3.63
C VAL A 110 -5.27 -3.28 2.84
N PRO A 111 -5.95 -4.43 2.68
CA PRO A 111 -7.23 -4.47 1.97
C PRO A 111 -8.25 -3.50 2.59
N VAL A 112 -8.89 -2.68 1.75
CA VAL A 112 -9.78 -1.58 2.17
C VAL A 112 -10.86 -2.05 3.14
N MET A 113 -11.43 -3.24 2.95
CA MET A 113 -12.45 -3.76 3.87
C MET A 113 -11.88 -4.08 5.26
N ARG A 114 -10.64 -4.61 5.35
CA ARG A 114 -9.97 -4.79 6.66
C ARG A 114 -9.66 -3.46 7.33
N LYS A 115 -9.35 -2.43 6.56
CA LYS A 115 -9.17 -1.06 7.06
C LYS A 115 -10.46 -0.49 7.63
N VAL A 116 -11.53 -0.49 6.84
CA VAL A 116 -12.82 0.13 7.17
C VAL A 116 -13.46 -0.54 8.39
N TRP A 117 -13.48 -1.88 8.43
CA TRP A 117 -14.21 -2.63 9.45
C TRP A 117 -13.32 -3.09 10.61
N GLY A 118 -12.05 -3.39 10.35
CA GLY A 118 -11.12 -3.93 11.35
C GLY A 118 -10.30 -2.87 12.09
N GLY A 119 -10.16 -1.66 11.53
CA GLY A 119 -9.30 -0.61 12.09
C GLY A 119 -7.79 -0.90 11.98
N VAL A 120 -7.42 -1.82 11.09
CA VAL A 120 -6.03 -2.25 10.85
C VAL A 120 -5.31 -1.20 9.99
N GLY A 121 -4.02 -0.94 10.26
CA GLY A 121 -3.19 -0.07 9.44
C GLY A 121 -1.71 -0.27 9.73
N VAL A 122 -0.88 0.46 8.99
CA VAL A 122 0.57 0.21 8.87
C VAL A 122 1.44 1.30 9.46
N LEU A 123 0.84 2.35 10.05
CA LEU A 123 1.58 3.26 10.91
C LEU A 123 1.80 2.62 12.30
N ALA A 124 2.41 1.44 12.31
CA ALA A 124 2.72 0.62 13.48
C ALA A 124 3.90 -0.31 13.16
N ASP A 125 4.62 -0.79 14.19
CA ASP A 125 5.78 -1.66 13.96
C ASP A 125 5.39 -3.02 13.33
N TYR A 126 4.17 -3.50 13.57
CA TYR A 126 3.68 -4.77 13.03
C TYR A 126 2.27 -4.68 12.45
N VAL A 127 2.03 -5.41 11.36
CA VAL A 127 0.70 -5.58 10.75
C VAL A 127 0.47 -7.03 10.34
N VAL A 128 -0.78 -7.50 10.43
CA VAL A 128 -1.20 -8.79 9.87
C VAL A 128 -2.09 -8.56 8.65
N VAL A 129 -1.71 -9.15 7.51
CA VAL A 129 -2.42 -9.03 6.23
C VAL A 129 -2.58 -10.39 5.57
N PRO A 130 -3.56 -10.56 4.66
CA PRO A 130 -3.64 -11.75 3.82
C PRO A 130 -2.39 -11.91 2.94
N THR A 131 -2.00 -13.15 2.65
CA THR A 131 -0.86 -13.44 1.76
C THR A 131 -1.04 -12.87 0.34
N HIS A 132 -2.28 -12.79 -0.16
CA HIS A 132 -2.57 -12.20 -1.46
C HIS A 132 -2.45 -10.66 -1.50
N ALA A 133 -2.25 -10.01 -0.35
CA ALA A 133 -2.12 -8.56 -0.25
C ALA A 133 -0.65 -8.10 -0.31
N VAL A 134 0.29 -9.02 -0.49
CA VAL A 134 1.73 -8.75 -0.54
C VAL A 134 2.38 -9.35 -1.78
N VAL A 135 3.47 -8.72 -2.20
CA VAL A 135 4.38 -9.24 -3.22
C VAL A 135 5.82 -9.08 -2.73
N GLU A 136 6.72 -9.96 -3.19
CA GLU A 136 8.15 -9.83 -2.89
C GLU A 136 8.70 -8.52 -3.46
N LYS A 137 9.50 -7.82 -2.65
CA LYS A 137 10.21 -6.62 -3.09
C LYS A 137 11.34 -7.07 -4.04
N PRO A 138 11.44 -6.52 -5.27
CA PRO A 138 12.63 -6.71 -6.11
C PRO A 138 13.90 -6.31 -5.37
N GLU A 139 14.97 -7.09 -5.49
CA GLU A 139 16.19 -6.92 -4.70
C GLU A 139 16.80 -5.52 -4.90
N GLU A 140 16.79 -5.03 -6.15
CA GLU A 140 17.39 -3.78 -6.60
C GLU A 140 16.63 -2.53 -6.13
N LEU A 141 15.39 -2.68 -5.65
CA LEU A 141 14.57 -1.55 -5.25
C LEU A 141 14.76 -1.22 -3.77
N GLU A 142 15.04 0.05 -3.46
CA GLU A 142 15.06 0.52 -2.08
C GLU A 142 13.69 0.31 -1.40
N GLU A 143 13.70 -0.07 -0.13
CA GLU A 143 12.46 -0.33 0.63
C GLU A 143 11.51 0.88 0.63
N CYS A 144 12.03 2.09 0.87
CA CYS A 144 11.22 3.30 0.88
C CYS A 144 10.50 3.56 -0.46
N VAL A 145 11.16 3.24 -1.59
CA VAL A 145 10.58 3.33 -2.92
C VAL A 145 9.52 2.23 -3.10
N ALA A 146 9.81 1.01 -2.67
CA ALA A 146 8.86 -0.10 -2.74
C ALA A 146 7.56 0.20 -1.98
N ALA A 147 7.66 0.77 -0.77
CA ALA A 147 6.50 1.17 0.03
C ALA A 147 5.61 2.19 -0.71
N GLY A 148 6.22 3.16 -1.40
CA GLY A 148 5.51 4.18 -2.17
C GLY A 148 4.94 3.69 -3.51
N LEU A 149 5.57 2.68 -4.11
CA LEU A 149 5.25 2.23 -5.46
C LEU A 149 4.22 1.08 -5.49
N PHE A 150 4.35 0.08 -4.62
CA PHE A 150 3.64 -1.20 -4.77
C PHE A 150 2.23 -1.20 -4.16
N GLY A 151 1.92 -0.22 -3.33
CA GLY A 151 0.62 -0.06 -2.69
C GLY A 151 -0.42 0.62 -3.61
N VAL A 152 -1.19 1.55 -3.05
CA VAL A 152 -2.31 2.24 -3.73
C VAL A 152 -1.89 2.81 -5.08
N VAL A 153 -0.73 3.47 -5.16
CA VAL A 153 -0.27 4.15 -6.38
C VAL A 153 -0.04 3.17 -7.53
N GLY A 154 0.77 2.12 -7.32
CA GLY A 154 1.06 1.13 -8.37
C GLY A 154 -0.15 0.30 -8.73
N GLN A 155 -0.92 -0.14 -7.74
CA GLN A 155 -2.16 -0.91 -7.96
C GLN A 155 -3.16 -0.12 -8.81
N THR A 156 -3.32 1.18 -8.54
CA THR A 156 -4.19 2.05 -9.33
C THR A 156 -3.71 2.12 -10.78
N ASN A 157 -2.41 2.28 -11.02
CA ASN A 157 -1.85 2.31 -12.37
C ASN A 157 -2.07 1.00 -13.12
N VAL A 158 -1.89 -0.16 -12.47
CA VAL A 158 -2.16 -1.46 -13.10
C VAL A 158 -3.63 -1.58 -13.52
N VAL A 159 -4.57 -1.15 -12.69
CA VAL A 159 -6.00 -1.18 -13.03
C VAL A 159 -6.31 -0.23 -14.19
N LEU A 160 -5.77 0.99 -14.17
CA LEU A 160 -5.96 1.96 -15.25
C LEU A 160 -5.43 1.45 -16.59
N LEU A 161 -4.20 0.92 -16.60
CA LEU A 161 -3.58 0.43 -17.83
C LEU A 161 -4.32 -0.78 -18.41
N ARG A 162 -4.77 -1.72 -17.56
CA ARG A 162 -5.58 -2.86 -18.00
C ARG A 162 -6.93 -2.45 -18.57
N ALA A 163 -7.55 -1.43 -17.99
CA ALA A 163 -8.84 -0.94 -18.46
C ALA A 163 -8.75 -0.11 -19.75
N ALA A 164 -7.63 0.59 -19.94
CA ALA A 164 -7.42 1.47 -21.09
C ALA A 164 -7.05 0.72 -22.37
N ASP A 165 -6.51 -0.52 -22.26
CA ASP A 165 -6.15 -1.40 -23.39
C ASP A 165 -5.34 -0.67 -24.49
N LEU A 166 -4.28 0.00 -24.05
CA LEU A 166 -3.48 0.91 -24.88
C LEU A 166 -2.48 0.17 -25.77
N SER A 167 -2.25 0.73 -26.95
CA SER A 167 -1.22 0.34 -27.89
C SER A 167 -0.16 1.44 -28.05
N LYS A 168 0.97 1.10 -28.67
CA LYS A 168 1.99 2.07 -29.05
C LYS A 168 1.38 3.18 -29.92
N ASP A 169 1.87 4.40 -29.74
CA ASP A 169 1.45 5.62 -30.44
C ASP A 169 0.02 6.13 -30.12
N ASP A 170 -0.70 5.48 -29.19
CA ASP A 170 -1.92 6.05 -28.62
C ASP A 170 -1.66 7.39 -27.92
N ARG A 171 -2.70 8.22 -27.78
CA ARG A 171 -2.60 9.54 -27.13
C ARG A 171 -3.39 9.56 -25.83
N VAL A 172 -2.71 9.80 -24.72
CA VAL A 172 -3.30 9.80 -23.37
C VAL A 172 -3.09 11.15 -22.69
N LEU A 173 -4.18 11.70 -22.15
CA LEU A 173 -4.16 12.86 -21.27
C LEU A 173 -4.11 12.41 -19.80
N VAL A 174 -3.04 12.75 -19.08
CA VAL A 174 -2.89 12.44 -17.66
C VAL A 174 -3.20 13.67 -16.81
N ASN A 175 -4.36 13.68 -16.17
CA ASN A 175 -4.71 14.74 -15.22
C ASN A 175 -3.98 14.54 -13.87
N GLY A 176 -3.34 15.60 -13.36
CA GLY A 176 -2.53 15.52 -12.14
C GLY A 176 -1.25 14.72 -12.34
N ALA A 177 -0.59 14.91 -13.49
CA ALA A 177 0.60 14.17 -13.93
C ALA A 177 1.80 14.27 -12.96
N SER A 178 1.83 15.29 -12.09
CA SER A 178 2.87 15.45 -11.07
C SER A 178 2.51 14.87 -9.69
N GLY A 179 1.31 14.27 -9.54
CA GLY A 179 0.87 13.66 -8.28
C GLY A 179 1.34 12.20 -8.17
N GLY A 180 1.13 11.56 -7.01
CA GLY A 180 1.66 10.20 -6.75
C GLY A 180 1.27 9.15 -7.80
N VAL A 181 0.00 9.09 -8.20
CA VAL A 181 -0.45 8.18 -9.28
C VAL A 181 0.10 8.64 -10.63
N GLY A 182 -0.12 9.92 -10.96
CA GLY A 182 0.21 10.49 -12.27
C GLY A 182 1.71 10.40 -12.60
N SER A 183 2.59 10.63 -11.63
CA SER A 183 4.04 10.61 -11.88
C SER A 183 4.55 9.23 -12.26
N ILE A 184 3.93 8.17 -11.73
CA ILE A 184 4.23 6.79 -12.11
C ILE A 184 3.55 6.46 -13.44
N LEU A 185 2.30 6.88 -13.64
CA LEU A 185 1.55 6.63 -14.87
C LEU A 185 2.26 7.19 -16.11
N VAL A 186 2.76 8.43 -16.03
CA VAL A 186 3.50 9.09 -17.13
C VAL A 186 4.70 8.25 -17.55
N GLN A 187 5.49 7.76 -16.59
CA GLN A 187 6.66 6.92 -16.88
C GLN A 187 6.28 5.59 -17.52
N LEU A 188 5.22 4.94 -17.02
CA LEU A 188 4.72 3.69 -17.58
C LEU A 188 4.23 3.86 -19.01
N LEU A 189 3.43 4.90 -19.28
CA LEU A 189 2.91 5.20 -20.61
C LEU A 189 4.03 5.55 -21.59
N HIS A 190 4.99 6.37 -21.17
CA HIS A 190 6.17 6.69 -21.98
C HIS A 190 6.97 5.43 -22.33
N GLY A 191 7.21 4.55 -21.34
CA GLY A 191 7.87 3.26 -21.57
C GLY A 191 7.11 2.30 -22.49
N MET A 192 5.78 2.44 -22.60
CA MET A 192 4.94 1.72 -23.56
C MET A 192 4.95 2.34 -24.97
N GLY A 193 5.61 3.49 -25.16
CA GLY A 193 5.61 4.22 -26.43
C GLY A 193 4.27 4.93 -26.72
N VAL A 194 3.51 5.26 -25.69
CA VAL A 194 2.27 6.06 -25.78
C VAL A 194 2.64 7.55 -25.72
N HIS A 195 1.94 8.38 -26.50
CA HIS A 195 2.07 9.84 -26.42
C HIS A 195 1.29 10.39 -25.22
N VAL A 196 1.99 10.99 -24.28
CA VAL A 196 1.47 11.52 -23.02
C VAL A 196 1.37 13.04 -23.07
N THR A 197 0.16 13.54 -22.84
CA THR A 197 -0.07 14.94 -22.46
C THR A 197 -0.33 15.00 -20.95
N GLY A 198 0.55 15.63 -20.19
CA GLY A 198 0.40 15.78 -18.74
C GLY A 198 -0.24 17.12 -18.36
N ILE A 199 -1.23 17.10 -17.46
CA ILE A 199 -1.73 18.32 -16.81
C ILE A 199 -1.10 18.45 -15.42
N CYS A 200 -0.46 19.59 -15.14
CA CYS A 200 0.07 19.87 -13.81
C CYS A 200 0.13 21.38 -13.50
N SER A 201 0.46 21.75 -12.26
CA SER A 201 0.76 23.16 -11.96
C SER A 201 2.06 23.58 -12.63
N ALA A 202 2.17 24.83 -13.08
CA ALA A 202 3.35 25.37 -13.79
C ALA A 202 4.70 25.00 -13.13
N LYS A 203 4.81 25.08 -11.80
CA LYS A 203 6.05 24.73 -11.07
C LYS A 203 6.53 23.29 -11.26
N ASN A 204 5.64 22.38 -11.68
CA ASN A 204 5.92 20.96 -11.86
C ASN A 204 6.14 20.58 -13.33
N GLU A 205 6.07 21.54 -14.27
CA GLU A 205 6.23 21.24 -15.70
C GLU A 205 7.54 20.51 -15.99
N ALA A 206 8.65 21.03 -15.47
CA ALA A 206 9.97 20.44 -15.68
C ALA A 206 10.05 19.01 -15.12
N LEU A 207 9.35 18.71 -14.02
CA LEU A 207 9.28 17.35 -13.50
C LEU A 207 8.51 16.45 -14.47
N VAL A 208 7.31 16.84 -14.88
CA VAL A 208 6.43 16.01 -15.72
C VAL A 208 7.07 15.72 -17.09
N ARG A 209 7.76 16.70 -17.69
CA ARG A 209 8.55 16.46 -18.91
C ARG A 209 9.68 15.45 -18.69
N ARG A 210 10.44 15.58 -17.60
CA ARG A 210 11.50 14.60 -17.27
C ARG A 210 10.97 13.19 -17.04
N LEU A 211 9.72 13.05 -16.60
CA LEU A 211 9.08 11.75 -16.39
C LEU A 211 8.64 11.07 -17.71
N GLY A 212 8.66 11.78 -18.84
CA GLY A 212 8.36 11.21 -20.15
C GLY A 212 7.13 11.81 -20.86
N ALA A 213 6.53 12.88 -20.33
CA ALA A 213 5.44 13.55 -21.04
C ALA A 213 5.95 14.38 -22.23
N GLU A 214 5.41 14.14 -23.42
CA GLU A 214 5.71 14.88 -24.65
C GLU A 214 5.14 16.30 -24.58
N GLU A 215 3.92 16.44 -24.09
CA GLU A 215 3.25 17.73 -23.88
C GLU A 215 2.90 17.94 -22.41
N VAL A 216 3.02 19.18 -21.93
CA VAL A 216 2.58 19.58 -20.60
C VAL A 216 1.69 20.82 -20.68
N ARG A 217 0.56 20.79 -19.97
CA ARG A 217 -0.45 21.85 -19.89
C ARG A 217 -0.73 22.26 -18.44
#